data_AF-A0A183GS50-F1
#
_entry.id   AF-A0A183GS50-F1
#
_cell.length_a   1.000
_cell.length_b   1.000
_cell.length_c   1.000
_cell.angle_alpha   90.00
_cell.angle_beta   90.00
_cell.angle_gamma   90.00
#
_symmetry.space_group_name_H-M   'P 1'
#
loop_
_entity.id
_entity.type
_entity.pdbx_description
1 polymer ?
#
loop_
_entity_poly.entity_id
_entity_poly.type
_entity_poly.pdbx_seq_one_letter_code
_entity_poly.pdbx_strand_id
1 'polypeptide(L)'
;MGRNGPNRYAAGTEQLLWDAARTQRVSECLQRRIATARMAASAVCDESETMIIGQLINRLDQSLPATANLKLFYICTLLAFMLADGKTRSSRQHLRQLQSEVQALSKDGSCVQLGIRWMDTVPLTVFACLMTIVNSALQCNYERAAKYYTIAVRHIQDYNARASRNPCEYGILRSVQRMRMALNEMMAQCNIMACHPSMAMDNIRDMVQYSQRHGSGLFEEFGPAIQSLLGHYCSYLREPDAAEKHFLAATKFKSCKDRNVWVMTHVNLAITYLAQCKHAEFYEIADQLTPNRISSCSLIVRNNAQFLHAFHAYLLNKINECRRRAEHVAHVPGDSEGVTKTLSDVPGGSEDVPNMSSAKEDH
;
A
#
# COMPACT_ATOMS: atom_id res chain seq x y z
N MET A 1 12.00 -8.61 62.48
CA MET A 1 12.81 -8.91 61.28
C MET A 1 11.86 -9.33 60.17
N GLY A 2 11.50 -8.39 59.29
CA GLY A 2 10.58 -8.61 58.17
C GLY A 2 11.14 -7.91 56.94
N ARG A 3 11.25 -8.68 55.86
CA ARG A 3 11.98 -8.42 54.62
C ARG A 3 11.41 -7.22 53.85
N ASN A 4 12.29 -6.45 53.21
CA ASN A 4 11.99 -5.74 51.96
C ASN A 4 13.26 -5.73 51.09
N GLY A 5 13.33 -6.67 50.16
CA GLY A 5 14.29 -6.64 49.06
C GLY A 5 13.71 -5.86 47.87
N PRO A 6 14.54 -5.24 47.03
CA PRO A 6 14.06 -4.40 45.93
C PRO A 6 13.40 -5.25 44.83
N ASN A 7 12.10 -4.98 44.65
CA ASN A 7 11.36 -4.89 43.39
C ASN A 7 11.79 -5.80 42.20
N ARG A 8 11.45 -7.09 42.26
CA ARG A 8 11.52 -8.01 41.10
C ARG A 8 10.32 -7.90 40.13
N TYR A 9 9.30 -7.09 40.44
CA TYR A 9 8.13 -6.89 39.58
C TYR A 9 8.30 -5.79 38.51
N ALA A 10 9.27 -4.89 38.67
CA ALA A 10 9.53 -3.80 37.72
C ALA A 10 10.32 -4.26 36.48
N ALA A 11 11.24 -5.21 36.63
CA ALA A 11 12.05 -5.72 35.50
C ALA A 11 11.26 -6.63 34.55
N GLY A 12 10.21 -7.31 35.02
CA GLY A 12 9.35 -8.17 34.19
C GLY A 12 8.33 -7.40 33.34
N THR A 13 7.97 -6.18 33.74
CA THR A 13 7.00 -5.33 33.05
C THR A 13 7.62 -4.53 31.89
N GLU A 14 8.91 -4.17 31.97
CA GLU A 14 9.65 -3.57 30.85
C GLU A 14 9.86 -4.55 29.67
N GLN A 15 10.08 -5.83 29.94
CA GLN A 15 10.19 -6.87 28.89
C GLN A 15 8.84 -7.11 28.17
N LEU A 16 7.72 -7.05 28.91
CA LEU A 16 6.35 -7.12 28.36
C LEU A 16 5.99 -5.90 27.49
N LEU A 17 6.55 -4.73 27.78
CA LEU A 17 6.47 -3.50 26.95
C LEU A 17 7.25 -3.64 25.63
N TRP A 18 8.39 -4.34 25.66
CA TRP A 18 9.15 -4.71 24.47
C TRP A 18 8.48 -5.79 23.61
N ASP A 19 7.68 -6.68 24.21
CA ASP A 19 6.85 -7.65 23.50
C ASP A 19 5.53 -7.07 22.96
N ALA A 20 5.07 -5.95 23.54
CA ALA A 20 4.02 -5.07 22.99
C ALA A 20 4.57 -4.18 21.86
N ALA A 21 5.90 -4.03 21.77
CA ALA A 21 6.64 -3.59 20.58
C ALA A 21 6.63 -4.62 19.42
N ARG A 22 5.66 -5.55 19.47
CA ARG A 22 4.58 -5.76 18.48
C ARG A 22 3.98 -4.50 17.82
N THR A 23 4.65 -3.34 17.86
CA THR A 23 4.95 -2.42 16.75
C THR A 23 4.83 -3.05 15.35
N GLN A 24 5.07 -4.35 15.22
CA GLN A 24 4.76 -5.19 14.06
C GLN A 24 3.32 -5.04 13.52
N ARG A 25 2.28 -4.93 14.34
CA ARG A 25 0.88 -4.75 13.84
C ARG A 25 0.52 -3.30 13.50
N VAL A 26 1.19 -2.35 14.15
CA VAL A 26 0.98 -0.92 13.92
C VAL A 26 1.63 -0.50 12.59
N SER A 27 2.83 -1.03 12.33
CA SER A 27 3.54 -0.90 11.06
C SER A 27 2.84 -1.62 9.90
N GLU A 28 2.27 -2.81 10.13
CA GLU A 28 1.51 -3.58 9.12
C GLU A 28 0.24 -2.88 8.63
N CYS A 29 -0.40 -2.08 9.48
CA CYS A 29 -1.60 -1.30 9.12
C CYS A 29 -1.23 0.03 8.44
N LEU A 30 -0.06 0.59 8.81
CA LEU A 30 0.52 1.80 8.24
C LEU A 30 0.96 1.63 6.78
N GLN A 31 1.57 0.50 6.46
CA GLN A 31 2.14 0.25 5.14
C GLN A 31 1.07 -0.08 4.09
N ARG A 32 -0.06 -0.66 4.51
CA ARG A 32 -1.22 -0.88 3.64
C ARG A 32 -1.84 0.42 3.07
N ARG A 33 -1.55 1.59 3.64
CA ARG A 33 -2.09 2.89 3.18
C ARG A 33 -1.20 3.70 2.25
N ILE A 34 0.06 3.34 2.17
CA ILE A 34 1.02 4.01 1.30
C ILE A 34 0.96 3.36 -0.12
N ALA A 35 0.58 2.08 -0.21
CA ALA A 35 0.16 1.36 -1.41
C ALA A 35 -1.04 1.94 -2.18
N THR A 36 -1.79 2.78 -1.49
CA THR A 36 -3.22 3.01 -1.68
C THR A 36 -3.50 4.45 -2.12
N ALA A 37 -2.55 5.35 -1.92
CA ALA A 37 -2.75 6.79 -2.11
C ALA A 37 -2.11 7.36 -3.39
N ARG A 38 -1.62 6.53 -4.32
CA ARG A 38 -0.84 7.04 -5.47
C ARG A 38 -1.29 6.60 -6.86
N MET A 39 -2.43 5.97 -6.99
CA MET A 39 -3.10 5.81 -8.28
C MET A 39 -4.30 6.75 -8.34
N ALA A 40 -3.98 8.03 -8.52
CA ALA A 40 -4.82 9.06 -9.12
C ALA A 40 -6.34 8.94 -8.90
N ALA A 41 -6.82 9.40 -7.74
CA ALA A 41 -8.16 9.96 -7.65
C ALA A 41 -8.27 10.85 -6.41
N SER A 42 -8.18 12.16 -6.59
CA SER A 42 -8.51 13.17 -5.57
C SER A 42 -10.02 13.27 -5.32
N ALA A 43 -10.79 12.27 -5.73
CA ALA A 43 -12.20 12.10 -5.47
C ALA A 43 -12.41 10.59 -5.34
N VAL A 44 -12.98 10.14 -4.23
CA VAL A 44 -13.52 8.78 -4.17
C VAL A 44 -14.57 8.72 -5.27
N CYS A 45 -14.32 7.97 -6.34
CA CYS A 45 -15.35 7.63 -7.30
C CYS A 45 -16.39 6.84 -6.50
N ASP A 46 -17.62 7.32 -6.45
CA ASP A 46 -18.65 6.69 -5.64
C ASP A 46 -18.93 5.28 -6.20
N GLU A 47 -19.36 4.36 -5.33
CA GLU A 47 -19.77 3.00 -5.72
C GLU A 47 -20.91 3.06 -6.75
N SER A 48 -21.75 4.10 -6.66
CA SER A 48 -22.80 4.43 -7.63
C SER A 48 -22.25 4.80 -9.02
N GLU A 49 -21.25 5.69 -9.09
CA GLU A 49 -20.61 6.12 -10.34
C GLU A 49 -19.89 4.95 -11.03
N THR A 50 -19.19 4.14 -10.23
CA THR A 50 -18.51 2.93 -10.68
C THR A 50 -19.50 1.95 -11.34
N MET A 51 -20.65 1.73 -10.69
CA MET A 51 -21.70 0.86 -11.22
C MET A 51 -22.30 1.41 -12.53
N ILE A 52 -22.54 2.72 -12.61
CA ILE A 52 -23.06 3.38 -13.81
C ILE A 52 -22.08 3.20 -14.99
N ILE A 53 -20.78 3.42 -14.76
CA ILE A 53 -19.76 3.23 -15.79
C ILE A 53 -19.76 1.78 -16.30
N GLY A 54 -19.81 0.80 -15.39
CA GLY A 54 -19.90 -0.61 -15.77
C GLY A 54 -21.13 -0.92 -16.63
N GLN A 55 -22.29 -0.36 -16.28
CA GLN A 55 -23.52 -0.52 -17.08
C GLN A 55 -23.41 0.11 -18.47
N LEU A 56 -22.78 1.29 -18.58
CA LEU A 56 -22.57 1.96 -19.87
C LEU A 56 -21.65 1.14 -20.77
N ILE A 57 -20.56 0.59 -20.24
CA ILE A 57 -19.62 -0.25 -20.99
C ILE A 57 -20.31 -1.53 -21.51
N ASN A 58 -21.21 -2.12 -20.72
CA ASN A 58 -21.95 -3.32 -21.12
C ASN A 58 -22.97 -3.06 -22.25
N ARG A 59 -23.38 -1.81 -22.47
CA ARG A 59 -24.28 -1.43 -23.57
C ARG A 59 -23.56 -1.18 -24.89
N LEU A 60 -22.23 -1.06 -24.88
CA LEU A 60 -21.43 -0.89 -26.09
C LEU A 60 -21.41 -2.18 -26.92
N ASP A 61 -21.07 -2.08 -28.20
CA ASP A 61 -20.84 -3.25 -29.04
C ASP A 61 -19.60 -4.01 -28.54
N GLN A 62 -19.83 -5.25 -28.12
CA GLN A 62 -18.84 -6.11 -27.47
C GLN A 62 -17.85 -6.71 -28.46
N SER A 63 -18.13 -6.65 -29.77
CA SER A 63 -17.25 -7.12 -30.83
C SER A 63 -16.12 -6.14 -31.16
N LEU A 64 -16.22 -4.88 -30.71
CA LEU A 64 -15.26 -3.83 -31.04
C LEU A 64 -14.01 -3.92 -30.14
N PRO A 65 -12.78 -3.89 -30.71
CA PRO A 65 -11.54 -3.83 -29.94
C PRO A 65 -11.47 -2.63 -28.97
N ALA A 66 -12.09 -1.51 -29.32
CA ALA A 66 -12.18 -0.34 -28.46
C ALA A 66 -12.99 -0.61 -27.17
N THR A 67 -14.03 -1.43 -27.25
CA THR A 67 -14.84 -1.82 -26.08
C THR A 67 -14.03 -2.72 -25.15
N ALA A 68 -13.23 -3.64 -25.68
CA ALA A 68 -12.31 -4.46 -24.88
C ALA A 68 -11.27 -3.59 -24.15
N ASN A 69 -10.68 -2.60 -24.84
CA ASN A 69 -9.74 -1.66 -24.22
C ASN A 69 -10.40 -0.83 -23.10
N LEU A 70 -11.64 -0.39 -23.29
CA LEU A 70 -12.42 0.33 -22.26
C LEU A 70 -12.72 -0.53 -21.04
N LYS A 71 -13.09 -1.80 -21.24
CA LYS A 71 -13.29 -2.75 -20.14
C LYS A 71 -12.01 -2.95 -19.33
N LEU A 72 -10.88 -3.11 -20.01
CA LEU A 72 -9.60 -3.31 -19.34
C LEU A 72 -9.18 -2.07 -18.53
N PHE A 73 -9.39 -0.89 -19.09
CA PHE A 73 -9.21 0.38 -18.39
C PHE A 73 -10.08 0.45 -17.12
N TYR A 74 -11.37 0.15 -17.25
CA TYR A 74 -12.31 0.13 -16.12
C TYR A 74 -11.90 -0.88 -15.03
N ILE A 75 -11.49 -2.09 -15.39
CA ILE A 75 -11.03 -3.10 -14.42
C ILE A 75 -9.79 -2.59 -13.68
N CYS A 76 -8.85 -1.94 -14.37
CA CYS A 76 -7.64 -1.42 -13.73
C CYS A 76 -7.96 -0.28 -12.76
N THR A 77 -8.81 0.68 -13.14
CA THR A 77 -9.20 1.77 -12.25
C THR A 77 -9.96 1.23 -11.05
N LEU A 78 -10.97 0.38 -11.26
CA LEU A 78 -11.75 -0.26 -10.20
C LEU A 78 -10.86 -1.02 -9.21
N LEU A 79 -9.91 -1.81 -9.72
CA LEU A 79 -9.00 -2.57 -8.88
C LEU A 79 -8.11 -1.66 -8.01
N ALA A 80 -7.59 -0.58 -8.59
CA ALA A 80 -6.83 0.42 -7.83
C ALA A 80 -7.68 1.06 -6.73
N PHE A 81 -8.94 1.43 -7.01
CA PHE A 81 -9.87 1.97 -6.01
C PHE A 81 -10.19 0.98 -4.90
N MET A 82 -10.51 -0.26 -5.24
CA MET A 82 -10.86 -1.29 -4.25
C MET A 82 -9.69 -1.59 -3.31
N LEU A 83 -8.48 -1.74 -3.86
CA LEU A 83 -7.29 -1.98 -3.05
C LEU A 83 -6.92 -0.75 -2.22
N ALA A 84 -7.13 0.46 -2.76
CA ALA A 84 -6.97 1.70 -2.03
C ALA A 84 -7.94 1.82 -0.83
N ASP A 85 -9.16 1.32 -0.96
CA ASP A 85 -10.09 1.31 0.17
C ASP A 85 -9.81 0.18 1.18
N GLY A 86 -9.03 -0.82 0.77
CA GLY A 86 -8.72 -2.01 1.56
C GLY A 86 -9.68 -3.19 1.32
N LYS A 87 -10.49 -3.14 0.25
CA LYS A 87 -11.45 -4.20 -0.17
C LYS A 87 -10.73 -5.41 -0.80
N THR A 88 -9.83 -6.05 -0.06
CA THR A 88 -8.98 -7.16 -0.55
C THR A 88 -9.80 -8.36 -1.04
N ARG A 89 -10.84 -8.76 -0.31
CA ARG A 89 -11.65 -9.95 -0.65
C ARG A 89 -12.31 -9.81 -2.02
N SER A 90 -13.05 -8.72 -2.21
CA SER A 90 -13.81 -8.41 -3.43
C SER A 90 -12.89 -8.09 -4.61
N SER A 91 -11.70 -7.53 -4.37
CA SER A 91 -10.73 -7.23 -5.42
C SER A 91 -10.16 -8.47 -6.15
N ARG A 92 -10.19 -9.65 -5.51
CA ARG A 92 -9.55 -10.87 -6.04
C ARG A 92 -10.10 -11.32 -7.38
N GLN A 93 -11.41 -11.20 -7.60
CA GLN A 93 -12.03 -11.58 -8.86
C GLN A 93 -11.51 -10.70 -10.00
N HIS A 94 -11.45 -9.38 -9.78
CA HIS A 94 -11.00 -8.42 -10.77
C HIS A 94 -9.49 -8.53 -11.03
N LEU A 95 -8.69 -8.82 -10.00
CA LEU A 95 -7.27 -9.10 -10.16
C LEU A 95 -7.02 -10.35 -11.02
N ARG A 96 -7.76 -11.44 -10.79
CA ARG A 96 -7.66 -12.66 -11.62
C ARG A 96 -8.07 -12.38 -13.07
N GLN A 97 -9.15 -11.62 -13.26
CA GLN A 97 -9.59 -11.20 -14.59
C GLN A 97 -8.50 -10.41 -15.30
N LEU A 98 -7.93 -9.38 -14.66
CA LEU A 98 -6.83 -8.59 -15.22
C LEU A 98 -5.62 -9.46 -15.61
N GLN A 99 -5.20 -10.37 -14.74
CA GLN A 99 -4.07 -11.27 -15.01
C GLN A 99 -4.32 -12.16 -16.24
N SER A 100 -5.54 -12.68 -16.38
CA SER A 100 -5.94 -13.48 -17.54
C SER A 100 -5.91 -12.66 -18.84
N GLU A 101 -6.45 -11.44 -18.82
CA GLU A 101 -6.46 -10.55 -19.98
C GLU A 101 -5.04 -10.17 -20.42
N VAL A 102 -4.18 -9.80 -19.46
CA VAL A 102 -2.77 -9.47 -19.75
C VAL A 102 -2.00 -10.67 -20.33
N GLN A 103 -2.27 -11.87 -19.84
CA GLN A 103 -1.65 -13.09 -20.36
C GLN A 103 -2.12 -13.39 -21.79
N ALA A 104 -3.40 -13.17 -22.11
CA ALA A 104 -3.93 -13.30 -23.47
C ALA A 104 -3.28 -12.29 -24.42
N LEU A 105 -3.22 -11.01 -24.04
CA LEU A 105 -2.57 -9.95 -24.82
C LEU A 105 -1.08 -10.22 -25.11
N SER A 106 -0.40 -10.94 -24.21
CA SER A 106 1.01 -11.30 -24.38
C SER A 106 1.22 -12.41 -25.43
N LYS A 107 0.22 -13.27 -25.66
CA LYS A 107 0.30 -14.38 -26.63
C LYS A 107 -0.01 -13.92 -28.06
N ASP A 108 -0.98 -13.03 -28.20
CA ASP A 108 -1.51 -12.64 -29.52
C ASP A 108 -0.64 -11.60 -30.24
N GLY A 109 0.38 -11.05 -29.57
CA GLY A 109 1.42 -10.18 -30.14
C GLY A 109 0.94 -8.85 -30.75
N SER A 110 -0.38 -8.62 -30.79
CA SER A 110 -1.02 -7.52 -31.49
C SER A 110 -1.92 -6.73 -30.53
N CYS A 111 -1.34 -5.73 -29.86
CA CYS A 111 -2.14 -4.73 -29.14
C CYS A 111 -2.63 -3.68 -30.15
N VAL A 112 -3.68 -3.99 -30.90
CA VAL A 112 -4.33 -3.00 -31.76
C VAL A 112 -5.16 -2.07 -30.86
N GLN A 113 -4.54 -0.99 -30.38
CA GLN A 113 -5.23 0.03 -29.61
C GLN A 113 -6.08 0.92 -30.53
N LEU A 114 -7.36 0.56 -30.68
CA LEU A 114 -8.39 1.43 -31.24
C LEU A 114 -9.17 2.07 -30.07
N GLY A 115 -9.49 3.36 -30.17
CA GLY A 115 -10.20 4.11 -29.12
C GLY A 115 -9.27 4.78 -28.10
N ILE A 116 -9.51 4.58 -26.80
CA ILE A 116 -8.66 5.15 -25.74
C ILE A 116 -7.28 4.48 -25.76
N ARG A 117 -6.27 5.25 -26.14
CA ARG A 117 -4.87 4.83 -26.15
C ARG A 117 -4.27 5.15 -24.78
N TRP A 118 -3.82 4.12 -24.05
CA TRP A 118 -3.37 4.28 -22.66
C TRP A 118 -2.18 3.38 -22.29
N MET A 119 -2.32 2.06 -22.22
CA MET A 119 -1.21 1.17 -21.84
C MET A 119 -1.16 -0.06 -22.74
N ASP A 120 0.01 -0.31 -23.32
CA ASP A 120 0.31 -1.53 -24.07
C ASP A 120 0.63 -2.70 -23.11
N THR A 121 0.94 -3.86 -23.68
CA THR A 121 1.09 -5.12 -22.93
C THR A 121 2.08 -5.00 -21.78
N VAL A 122 3.19 -4.27 -21.96
CA VAL A 122 4.27 -4.21 -20.95
C VAL A 122 3.87 -3.37 -19.73
N PRO A 123 3.46 -2.08 -19.85
CA PRO A 123 2.91 -1.32 -18.73
C PRO A 123 1.70 -1.99 -18.07
N LEU A 124 0.84 -2.68 -18.82
CA LEU A 124 -0.26 -3.46 -18.25
C LEU A 124 0.23 -4.62 -17.37
N THR A 125 1.25 -5.34 -17.81
CA THR A 125 1.91 -6.37 -17.00
C THR A 125 2.50 -5.80 -15.72
N VAL A 126 3.16 -4.65 -15.80
CA VAL A 126 3.70 -3.94 -14.63
C VAL A 126 2.58 -3.56 -13.67
N PHE A 127 1.47 -3.04 -14.18
CA PHE A 127 0.29 -2.69 -13.39
C PHE A 127 -0.32 -3.91 -12.69
N ALA A 128 -0.52 -5.02 -13.41
CA ALA A 128 -1.03 -6.26 -12.84
C ALA A 128 -0.11 -6.81 -11.74
N CYS A 129 1.21 -6.74 -11.93
CA CYS A 129 2.18 -7.10 -10.89
C CYS A 129 2.06 -6.18 -9.67
N LEU A 130 1.97 -4.87 -9.86
CA LEU A 130 1.82 -3.90 -8.77
C LEU A 130 0.54 -4.18 -7.96
N MET A 131 -0.61 -4.38 -8.61
CA MET A 131 -1.86 -4.71 -7.91
C MET A 131 -1.76 -6.06 -7.16
N THR A 132 -1.04 -7.02 -7.73
CA THR A 132 -0.76 -8.31 -7.06
C THR A 132 0.10 -8.12 -5.80
N ILE A 133 1.13 -7.27 -5.89
CA ILE A 133 2.01 -6.93 -4.76
C ILE A 133 1.22 -6.23 -3.67
N VAL A 134 0.40 -5.24 -4.02
CA VAL A 134 -0.47 -4.54 -3.06
C VAL A 134 -1.38 -5.54 -2.36
N ASN A 135 -2.14 -6.34 -3.12
CA ASN A 135 -3.03 -7.34 -2.51
C ASN A 135 -2.28 -8.35 -1.63
N SER A 136 -1.07 -8.78 -2.02
CA SER A 136 -0.25 -9.71 -1.24
C SER A 136 0.27 -9.09 0.05
N ALA A 137 0.74 -7.84 0.00
CA ALA A 137 1.16 -7.07 1.17
C ALA A 137 -0.01 -6.80 2.13
N LEU A 138 -1.19 -6.47 1.59
CA LEU A 138 -2.44 -6.36 2.36
C LEU A 138 -2.89 -7.69 3.00
N GLN A 139 -2.27 -8.82 2.64
CA GLN A 139 -2.53 -10.14 3.24
C GLN A 139 -1.32 -10.69 3.99
N CYS A 140 -0.28 -9.86 4.18
CA CYS A 140 0.98 -10.24 4.82
C CYS A 140 1.72 -11.40 4.10
N ASN A 141 1.49 -11.59 2.80
CA ASN A 141 2.19 -12.56 1.97
C ASN A 141 3.36 -11.89 1.24
N TYR A 142 4.44 -11.62 2.00
CA TYR A 142 5.60 -10.86 1.50
C TYR A 142 6.45 -11.64 0.50
N GLU A 143 6.51 -12.96 0.60
CA GLU A 143 7.22 -13.81 -0.36
C GLU A 143 6.59 -13.74 -1.76
N ARG A 144 5.25 -13.78 -1.83
CA ARG A 144 4.53 -13.58 -3.09
C ARG A 144 4.78 -12.19 -3.64
N ALA A 145 4.73 -11.15 -2.79
CA ALA A 145 5.04 -9.79 -3.21
C ALA A 145 6.46 -9.68 -3.83
N ALA A 146 7.48 -10.27 -3.20
CA ALA A 146 8.86 -10.24 -3.70
C ALA A 146 9.03 -10.92 -5.08
N LYS A 147 8.32 -12.04 -5.32
CA LYS A 147 8.31 -12.72 -6.62
C LYS A 147 7.77 -11.81 -7.72
N TYR A 148 6.62 -11.19 -7.51
CA TYR A 148 6.01 -10.28 -8.49
C TYR A 148 6.79 -8.97 -8.64
N TYR A 149 7.47 -8.50 -7.59
CA TYR A 149 8.35 -7.33 -7.66
C TYR A 149 9.50 -7.57 -8.65
N THR A 150 10.14 -8.74 -8.57
CA THR A 150 11.24 -9.11 -9.48
C THR A 150 10.77 -9.14 -10.94
N ILE A 151 9.58 -9.68 -11.20
CA ILE A 151 8.97 -9.71 -12.54
C ILE A 151 8.70 -8.29 -13.04
N ALA A 152 8.06 -7.45 -12.22
CA ALA A 152 7.71 -6.09 -12.59
C ALA A 152 8.95 -5.22 -12.93
N VAL A 153 10.02 -5.34 -12.13
CA VAL A 153 11.27 -4.60 -12.36
C VAL A 153 11.90 -4.98 -13.70
N ARG A 154 11.92 -6.27 -14.08
CA ARG A 154 12.41 -6.71 -15.39
C ARG A 154 11.61 -6.08 -16.53
N HIS A 155 10.28 -6.15 -16.47
CA HIS A 155 9.43 -5.52 -17.49
C HIS A 155 9.64 -4.00 -17.60
N ILE A 156 9.89 -3.30 -16.48
CA ILE A 156 10.23 -1.87 -16.48
C ILE A 156 11.59 -1.62 -17.15
N GLN A 157 12.58 -2.47 -16.91
CA GLN A 157 13.90 -2.36 -17.58
C GLN A 157 13.74 -2.52 -19.09
N ASP A 158 13.00 -3.54 -19.53
CA ASP A 158 12.72 -3.78 -20.95
C ASP A 158 11.95 -2.61 -21.58
N TYR A 159 10.95 -2.06 -20.86
CA TYR A 159 10.21 -0.88 -21.31
C TYR A 159 11.15 0.32 -21.52
N ASN A 160 11.99 0.63 -20.54
CA ASN A 160 12.93 1.76 -20.64
C ASN A 160 13.95 1.56 -21.77
N ALA A 161 14.43 0.33 -21.99
CA ALA A 161 15.36 0.02 -23.07
C ALA A 161 14.74 0.17 -24.47
N ARG A 162 13.41 -0.02 -24.59
CA ARG A 162 12.65 0.28 -25.81
C ARG A 162 12.37 1.77 -25.96
N ALA A 163 11.97 2.42 -24.87
CA ALA A 163 11.65 3.85 -24.83
C ALA A 163 12.86 4.76 -25.16
N SER A 164 14.08 4.28 -24.92
CA SER A 164 15.30 5.01 -25.33
C SER A 164 15.58 4.93 -26.83
N ARG A 165 15.06 3.91 -27.52
CA ARG A 165 15.26 3.69 -28.96
C ARG A 165 14.12 4.25 -29.80
N ASN A 166 12.90 4.19 -29.27
CA ASN A 166 11.68 4.62 -29.95
C ASN A 166 10.94 5.65 -29.09
N PRO A 167 10.46 6.77 -29.67
CA PRO A 167 9.66 7.75 -28.94
C PRO A 167 8.41 7.10 -28.33
N CYS A 168 8.38 6.99 -26.99
CA CYS A 168 7.19 6.58 -26.26
C CYS A 168 6.28 7.78 -25.99
N GLU A 169 4.98 7.53 -25.88
CA GLU A 169 4.06 8.54 -25.39
C GLU A 169 4.42 8.97 -23.98
N TYR A 170 4.59 10.28 -23.81
CA TYR A 170 5.03 10.89 -22.57
C TYR A 170 4.14 10.51 -21.38
N GLY A 171 2.82 10.42 -21.58
CA GLY A 171 1.87 9.99 -20.55
C GLY A 171 2.13 8.57 -20.04
N ILE A 172 2.39 7.63 -20.96
CA ILE A 172 2.63 6.21 -20.64
C ILE A 172 3.96 6.06 -19.91
N LEU A 173 5.01 6.71 -20.41
CA LEU A 173 6.32 6.71 -19.77
C LEU A 173 6.22 7.23 -18.33
N ARG A 174 5.48 8.31 -18.12
CA ARG A 174 5.26 8.88 -16.78
C ARG A 174 4.48 7.92 -15.87
N SER A 175 3.51 7.19 -16.40
CA SER A 175 2.80 6.14 -15.66
C SER A 175 3.72 5.00 -15.25
N VAL A 176 4.60 4.54 -16.14
CA VAL A 176 5.61 3.52 -15.82
C VAL A 176 6.60 4.01 -14.75
N GLN A 177 7.05 5.26 -14.83
CA GLN A 177 7.88 5.89 -13.81
C GLN A 177 7.21 5.88 -12.44
N ARG A 178 5.91 6.22 -12.37
CA ARG A 178 5.13 6.16 -11.12
C ARG A 178 4.94 4.75 -10.60
N MET A 179 4.64 3.79 -11.47
CA MET A 179 4.55 2.39 -11.08
C MET A 179 5.87 1.88 -10.51
N ARG A 180 7.01 2.28 -11.09
CA ARG A 180 8.34 1.96 -10.54
C ARG A 180 8.52 2.50 -9.12
N MET A 181 8.11 3.75 -8.89
CA MET A 181 8.20 4.36 -7.58
C MET A 181 7.29 3.63 -6.57
N ALA A 182 6.05 3.32 -6.96
CA ALA A 182 5.11 2.56 -6.12
C ALA A 182 5.59 1.13 -5.84
N LEU A 183 6.23 0.46 -6.80
CA LEU A 183 6.83 -0.87 -6.60
C LEU A 183 7.94 -0.83 -5.54
N ASN A 184 8.85 0.14 -5.63
CA ASN A 184 9.92 0.28 -4.63
C ASN A 184 9.37 0.65 -3.26
N GLU A 185 8.36 1.51 -3.22
CA GLU A 185 7.65 1.89 -2.00
C GLU A 185 7.04 0.66 -1.32
N MET A 186 6.30 -0.17 -2.07
CA MET A 186 5.74 -1.42 -1.54
C MET A 186 6.78 -2.42 -1.10
N MET A 187 7.87 -2.56 -1.84
CA MET A 187 8.90 -3.53 -1.52
C MET A 187 9.74 -3.09 -0.31
N ALA A 188 10.03 -1.80 -0.17
CA ALA A 188 10.67 -1.24 1.03
C ALA A 188 9.84 -1.58 2.29
N GLN A 189 8.52 -1.47 2.20
CA GLN A 189 7.62 -1.81 3.30
C GLN A 189 7.65 -3.29 3.65
N CYS A 190 7.47 -4.14 2.64
CA CYS A 190 7.51 -5.58 2.82
C CYS A 190 8.86 -6.01 3.45
N ASN A 191 9.96 -5.39 3.02
CA ASN A 191 11.29 -5.65 3.58
C ASN A 191 11.43 -5.17 5.02
N ILE A 192 10.85 -4.02 5.40
CA ILE A 192 10.79 -3.61 6.81
C ILE A 192 10.01 -4.63 7.65
N MET A 193 8.86 -5.10 7.16
CA MET A 193 8.03 -6.07 7.90
C MET A 193 8.63 -7.46 8.01
N ALA A 194 9.31 -7.88 6.95
CA ALA A 194 10.04 -9.14 6.91
C ALA A 194 11.39 -9.08 7.63
N CYS A 195 11.70 -7.97 8.31
CA CYS A 195 12.96 -7.76 9.02
C CYS A 195 14.21 -7.86 8.12
N HIS A 196 14.11 -7.32 6.90
CA HIS A 196 15.20 -7.20 5.92
C HIS A 196 15.61 -5.72 5.73
N PRO A 197 16.17 -5.06 6.76
CA PRO A 197 16.43 -3.62 6.75
C PRO A 197 17.37 -3.17 5.61
N SER A 198 18.41 -3.96 5.30
CA SER A 198 19.34 -3.61 4.20
C SER A 198 18.62 -3.54 2.85
N MET A 199 17.75 -4.52 2.56
CA MET A 199 16.96 -4.53 1.32
C MET A 199 15.95 -3.39 1.28
N ALA A 200 15.35 -3.03 2.41
CA ALA A 200 14.46 -1.87 2.50
C ALA A 200 15.21 -0.57 2.15
N MET A 201 16.43 -0.40 2.65
CA MET A 201 17.26 0.75 2.33
C MET A 201 17.68 0.80 0.87
N ASP A 202 17.95 -0.35 0.24
CA ASP A 202 18.21 -0.41 -1.19
C ASP A 202 17.01 0.12 -2.00
N ASN A 203 15.79 -0.29 -1.67
CA ASN A 203 14.58 0.22 -2.31
C ASN A 203 14.39 1.73 -2.09
N ILE A 204 14.61 2.23 -0.87
CA ILE A 204 14.46 3.67 -0.56
C ILE A 204 15.52 4.49 -1.32
N ARG A 205 16.78 4.03 -1.34
CA ARG A 205 17.85 4.67 -2.11
C ARG A 205 17.47 4.74 -3.58
N ASP A 206 16.96 3.64 -4.14
CA ASP A 206 16.57 3.57 -5.54
C ASP A 206 15.43 4.56 -5.86
N MET A 207 14.46 4.74 -4.96
CA MET A 207 13.42 5.78 -5.10
C MET A 207 14.02 7.20 -5.15
N VAL A 208 14.95 7.51 -4.24
CA VAL A 208 15.60 8.83 -4.19
C VAL A 208 16.40 9.08 -5.46
N GLN A 209 17.27 8.15 -5.85
CA GLN A 209 18.10 8.30 -7.04
C GLN A 209 17.25 8.38 -8.32
N TYR A 210 16.20 7.55 -8.43
CA TYR A 210 15.33 7.53 -9.60
C TYR A 210 14.53 8.83 -9.74
N SER A 211 13.93 9.32 -8.65
CA SER A 211 13.18 10.57 -8.67
C SER A 211 14.04 11.79 -8.98
N GLN A 212 15.29 11.83 -8.51
CA GLN A 212 16.24 12.89 -8.87
C GLN A 212 16.61 12.87 -10.36
N ARG A 213 16.79 11.68 -10.95
CA ARG A 213 17.17 11.54 -12.38
C ARG A 213 16.03 11.86 -13.35
N HIS A 214 14.78 11.64 -12.94
CA HIS A 214 13.60 11.77 -13.81
C HIS A 214 12.71 12.98 -13.50
N GLY A 215 13.20 13.92 -12.69
CA GLY A 215 12.62 15.26 -12.52
C GLY A 215 12.04 15.52 -11.14
N SER A 216 12.14 16.78 -10.70
CA SER A 216 11.71 17.24 -9.36
C SER A 216 10.24 16.95 -9.05
N GLY A 217 9.37 16.91 -10.07
CA GLY A 217 7.95 16.57 -9.89
C GLY A 217 7.73 15.17 -9.31
N LEU A 218 8.56 14.19 -9.66
CA LEU A 218 8.43 12.83 -9.13
C LEU A 218 8.89 12.76 -7.67
N PHE A 219 9.92 13.52 -7.30
CA PHE A 219 10.37 13.63 -5.91
C PHE A 219 9.33 14.34 -5.04
N GLU A 220 8.72 15.42 -5.52
CA GLU A 220 7.63 16.11 -4.81
C GLU A 220 6.41 15.22 -4.63
N GLU A 221 6.08 14.42 -5.63
CA GLU A 221 4.96 13.46 -5.57
C GLU A 221 5.26 12.31 -4.60
N PHE A 222 6.47 11.74 -4.66
CA PHE A 222 6.87 10.58 -3.86
C PHE A 222 7.46 10.90 -2.48
N GLY A 223 7.82 12.16 -2.24
CA GLY A 223 8.50 12.66 -1.05
C GLY A 223 7.88 12.25 0.29
N PRO A 224 6.56 12.41 0.51
CA PRO A 224 5.94 11.98 1.77
C PRO A 224 6.19 10.51 2.10
N ALA A 225 6.19 9.63 1.10
CA ALA A 225 6.41 8.22 1.33
C ALA A 225 7.88 7.88 1.51
N ILE A 226 8.79 8.51 0.76
CA ILE A 226 10.23 8.36 0.99
C ILE A 226 10.55 8.73 2.44
N GLN A 227 10.05 9.88 2.90
CA GLN A 227 10.22 10.32 4.27
C GLN A 227 9.52 9.37 5.26
N SER A 228 8.30 8.92 4.97
CA SER A 228 7.62 7.96 5.84
C SER A 228 8.37 6.63 5.96
N LEU A 229 8.91 6.10 4.87
CA LEU A 229 9.72 4.88 4.85
C LEU A 229 10.99 5.03 5.68
N LEU A 230 11.70 6.16 5.55
CA LEU A 230 12.83 6.49 6.40
C LEU A 230 12.42 6.59 7.87
N GLY A 231 11.26 7.20 8.16
CA GLY A 231 10.72 7.26 9.52
C GLY A 231 10.40 5.88 10.11
N HIS A 232 9.80 4.98 9.33
CA HIS A 232 9.57 3.59 9.72
C HIS A 232 10.90 2.85 9.93
N TYR A 233 11.87 3.06 9.06
CA TYR A 233 13.21 2.47 9.17
C TYR A 233 13.92 2.93 10.45
N CYS A 234 13.89 4.23 10.77
CA CYS A 234 14.40 4.75 12.03
C CYS A 234 13.65 4.17 13.23
N SER A 235 12.32 4.03 13.13
CA SER A 235 11.50 3.41 14.19
C SER A 235 11.91 1.96 14.41
N TYR A 236 12.19 1.20 13.34
CA TYR A 236 12.71 -0.17 13.41
C TYR A 236 14.08 -0.23 14.10
N LEU A 237 14.97 0.72 13.80
CA LEU A 237 16.26 0.86 14.46
C LEU A 237 16.19 1.42 15.89
N ARG A 238 14.98 1.74 16.36
CA ARG A 238 14.73 2.37 17.68
C ARG A 238 15.36 3.74 17.84
N GLU A 239 15.34 4.52 16.77
CA GLU A 239 15.78 5.91 16.71
C GLU A 239 14.55 6.84 16.59
N PRO A 240 13.77 7.05 17.67
CA PRO A 240 12.50 7.77 17.59
C PRO A 240 12.65 9.25 17.24
N ASP A 241 13.73 9.91 17.67
CA ASP A 241 14.03 11.30 17.30
C ASP A 241 14.29 11.46 15.80
N ALA A 242 14.97 10.49 15.19
CA ALA A 242 15.20 10.48 13.75
C ALA A 242 13.89 10.18 12.99
N ALA A 243 13.10 9.24 13.50
CA ALA A 243 11.79 8.92 12.94
C ALA A 243 10.86 10.14 12.92
N GLU A 244 10.80 10.88 14.02
CA GLU A 244 10.03 12.11 14.15
C GLU A 244 10.43 13.16 13.11
N LYS A 245 11.73 13.41 12.95
CA LYS A 245 12.25 14.35 11.94
C LYS A 245 11.80 13.99 10.53
N HIS A 246 11.81 12.70 10.20
CA HIS A 246 11.38 12.21 8.90
C HIS A 246 9.86 12.37 8.71
N PHE A 247 9.04 12.00 9.69
CA PHE A 247 7.60 12.21 9.56
C PHE A 247 7.21 13.69 9.52
N LEU A 248 7.89 14.57 10.26
CA LEU A 248 7.73 16.03 10.14
C LEU A 248 8.22 16.56 8.79
N ALA A 249 9.24 15.96 8.18
CA ALA A 249 9.65 16.32 6.83
C ALA A 249 8.59 15.92 5.80
N ALA A 250 7.91 14.78 5.99
CA ALA A 250 6.84 14.31 5.11
C ALA A 250 5.66 15.30 5.03
N THR A 251 5.32 16.00 6.13
CA THR A 251 4.21 16.97 6.16
C THR A 251 4.48 18.24 5.33
N LYS A 252 5.74 18.53 5.01
CA LYS A 252 6.14 19.73 4.25
C LYS A 252 5.89 19.61 2.75
N PHE A 253 5.67 18.40 2.24
CA PHE A 253 5.43 18.15 0.83
C PHE A 253 4.01 18.55 0.41
N LYS A 254 3.86 19.14 -0.79
CA LYS A 254 2.55 19.53 -1.32
C LYS A 254 1.59 18.34 -1.48
N SER A 255 2.13 17.18 -1.85
CA SER A 255 1.40 15.92 -2.00
C SER A 255 0.83 15.39 -0.68
N CYS A 256 1.36 15.84 0.47
CA CYS A 256 0.79 15.53 1.79
C CYS A 256 -0.53 16.25 2.07
N LYS A 257 -1.02 17.11 1.16
CA LYS A 257 -2.36 17.71 1.26
C LYS A 257 -3.49 16.76 0.89
N ASP A 258 -3.19 15.63 0.25
CA ASP A 258 -4.16 14.55 0.11
C ASP A 258 -4.59 14.05 1.49
N ARG A 259 -5.90 13.92 1.73
CA ARG A 259 -6.43 13.65 3.07
C ARG A 259 -5.98 12.29 3.61
N ASN A 260 -5.85 11.28 2.74
CA ASN A 260 -5.40 9.96 3.16
C ASN A 260 -3.90 9.97 3.49
N VAL A 261 -3.07 10.66 2.70
CA VAL A 261 -1.63 10.82 2.98
C VAL A 261 -1.40 11.64 4.26
N TRP A 262 -2.15 12.72 4.41
CA TRP A 262 -2.08 13.61 5.57
C TRP A 262 -2.38 12.84 6.85
N VAL A 263 -3.54 12.16 6.91
CA VAL A 263 -3.94 11.41 8.10
C VAL A 263 -2.92 10.32 8.42
N MET A 264 -2.37 9.63 7.42
CA MET A 264 -1.32 8.63 7.66
C MET A 264 -0.09 9.22 8.32
N THR A 265 0.43 10.29 7.73
CA THR A 265 1.65 10.94 8.23
C THR A 265 1.47 11.37 9.69
N HIS A 266 0.28 11.86 10.04
CA HIS A 266 -0.04 12.28 11.40
C HIS A 266 -0.28 11.10 12.35
N VAL A 267 -0.86 9.99 11.89
CA VAL A 267 -0.92 8.76 12.70
C VAL A 267 0.49 8.27 13.03
N ASN A 268 1.41 8.29 12.07
CA ASN A 268 2.82 7.92 12.28
C ASN A 268 3.48 8.80 13.34
N LEU A 269 3.34 10.12 13.22
CA LEU A 269 3.83 11.08 14.22
C LEU A 269 3.25 10.80 15.60
N ALA A 270 1.93 10.59 15.70
CA ALA A 270 1.27 10.33 16.97
C ALA A 270 1.78 9.05 17.64
N ILE A 271 2.02 7.97 16.88
CA ILE A 271 2.63 6.75 17.40
C ILE A 271 4.05 7.04 17.90
N THR A 272 4.84 7.78 17.13
CA THR A 272 6.21 8.17 17.50
C THR A 272 6.23 9.05 18.75
N TYR A 273 5.26 9.94 18.95
CA TYR A 273 5.12 10.72 20.17
C TYR A 273 4.74 9.87 21.38
N LEU A 274 3.80 8.94 21.22
CA LEU A 274 3.47 7.98 22.28
C LEU A 274 4.68 7.14 22.68
N ALA A 275 5.49 6.68 21.72
CA ALA A 275 6.71 5.92 21.98
C ALA A 275 7.79 6.72 22.73
N GLN A 276 7.73 8.06 22.66
CA GLN A 276 8.63 8.99 23.36
C GLN A 276 8.01 9.59 24.63
N CYS A 277 6.81 9.17 25.02
CA CYS A 277 6.04 9.77 26.13
C CYS A 277 5.74 11.27 25.94
N LYS A 278 5.74 11.77 24.69
CA LYS A 278 5.40 13.15 24.30
C LYS A 278 3.88 13.33 24.21
N HIS A 279 3.22 13.30 25.38
CA HIS A 279 1.75 13.28 25.45
C HIS A 279 1.10 14.57 24.94
N ALA A 280 1.71 15.74 25.14
CA ALA A 280 1.13 17.01 24.72
C ALA A 280 1.02 17.07 23.18
N GLU A 281 2.11 16.77 22.49
CA GLU A 281 2.20 16.73 21.04
C GLU A 281 1.30 15.63 20.44
N PHE A 282 1.14 14.51 21.14
CA PHE A 282 0.16 13.49 20.77
C PHE A 282 -1.28 14.05 20.78
N TYR A 283 -1.69 14.76 21.84
CA TYR A 283 -3.05 15.28 21.95
C TYR A 283 -3.37 16.32 20.86
N GLU A 284 -2.40 17.17 20.51
CA GLU A 284 -2.54 18.12 19.39
C GLU A 284 -2.87 17.45 18.05
N ILE A 285 -2.29 16.27 17.81
CA ILE A 285 -2.60 15.47 16.63
C ILE A 285 -3.92 14.73 16.80
N ALA A 286 -4.14 14.10 17.96
CA ALA A 286 -5.32 13.27 18.21
C ALA A 286 -6.65 14.02 18.01
N ASP A 287 -6.70 15.31 18.37
CA ASP A 287 -7.87 16.19 18.18
C ASP A 287 -8.24 16.40 16.70
N GLN A 288 -7.26 16.26 15.81
CA GLN A 288 -7.44 16.38 14.37
C GLN A 288 -7.84 15.03 13.72
N LEU A 289 -7.58 13.92 14.42
CA LEU A 289 -7.83 12.54 13.96
C LEU A 289 -9.13 11.95 14.54
N THR A 290 -10.13 12.79 14.78
CA THR A 290 -11.46 12.35 15.25
C THR A 290 -12.28 11.72 14.11
N PRO A 291 -13.19 10.76 14.40
CA PRO A 291 -13.99 10.09 13.36
C PRO A 291 -14.72 11.04 12.39
N ASN A 292 -15.27 12.15 12.91
CA ASN A 292 -15.95 13.15 12.10
C ASN A 292 -15.00 13.88 11.14
N ARG A 293 -13.76 14.16 11.58
CA ARG A 293 -12.75 14.83 10.77
C ARG A 293 -12.10 13.94 9.71
N ILE A 294 -12.26 12.62 9.81
CA ILE A 294 -11.69 11.67 8.85
C ILE A 294 -12.74 10.84 8.13
N SER A 295 -14.02 11.21 8.22
CA SER A 295 -15.15 10.45 7.67
C SER A 295 -15.06 10.23 6.15
N SER A 296 -14.50 11.18 5.41
CA SER A 296 -14.31 11.11 3.96
C SER A 296 -13.06 10.32 3.54
N CYS A 297 -12.28 9.80 4.50
CA CYS A 297 -11.09 9.02 4.18
C CYS A 297 -11.46 7.55 3.94
N SER A 298 -10.56 6.83 3.26
CA SER A 298 -10.79 5.41 2.97
C SER A 298 -10.98 4.57 4.23
N LEU A 299 -11.64 3.41 4.12
CA LEU A 299 -11.94 2.56 5.28
C LEU A 299 -10.67 2.21 6.05
N ILE A 300 -9.63 1.80 5.33
CA ILE A 300 -8.34 1.48 5.94
C ILE A 300 -7.73 2.69 6.68
N VAL A 301 -8.02 3.92 6.22
CA VAL A 301 -7.57 5.14 6.88
C VAL A 301 -8.17 5.31 8.24
N ARG A 302 -9.49 5.23 8.26
CA ARG A 302 -10.28 5.41 9.47
C ARG A 302 -9.91 4.33 10.48
N ASN A 303 -9.69 3.10 10.04
CA ASN A 303 -9.25 1.98 10.89
C ASN A 303 -7.88 2.23 11.54
N ASN A 304 -6.92 2.81 10.82
CA ASN A 304 -5.61 3.17 11.39
C ASN A 304 -5.70 4.25 12.47
N ALA A 305 -6.51 5.29 12.26
CA ALA A 305 -6.72 6.31 13.28
C ALA A 305 -7.47 5.75 14.50
N GLN A 306 -8.44 4.86 14.29
CA GLN A 306 -9.11 4.15 15.39
C GLN A 306 -8.16 3.24 16.17
N PHE A 307 -7.26 2.55 15.46
CA PHE A 307 -6.22 1.73 16.08
C PHE A 307 -5.32 2.59 16.98
N LEU A 308 -4.88 3.77 16.52
CA LEU A 308 -4.11 4.71 17.33
C LEU A 308 -4.83 5.06 18.65
N HIS A 309 -6.14 5.35 18.59
CA HIS A 309 -6.94 5.64 19.79
C HIS A 309 -7.06 4.42 20.72
N ALA A 310 -7.18 3.21 20.17
CA ALA A 310 -7.18 1.97 20.95
C ALA A 310 -5.83 1.75 21.64
N PHE A 311 -4.73 1.97 20.91
CA PHE A 311 -3.37 1.85 21.42
C PHE A 311 -3.09 2.85 22.54
N HIS A 312 -3.52 4.11 22.39
CA HIS A 312 -3.42 5.09 23.45
C HIS A 312 -4.23 4.69 24.70
N ALA A 313 -5.47 4.18 24.53
CA ALA A 313 -6.26 3.67 25.64
C ALA A 313 -5.59 2.49 26.37
N TYR A 314 -4.91 1.62 25.63
CA TYR A 314 -4.10 0.54 26.19
C TYR A 314 -2.95 1.08 27.05
N LEU A 315 -2.19 2.06 26.56
CA LEU A 315 -1.10 2.68 27.32
C LEU A 315 -1.58 3.34 28.62
N LEU A 316 -2.81 3.87 28.64
CA LEU A 316 -3.44 4.44 29.83
C LEU A 316 -4.12 3.41 30.74
N ASN A 317 -3.93 2.11 30.49
CA ASN A 317 -4.58 1.00 31.20
C ASN A 317 -6.13 1.07 31.20
N LYS A 318 -6.73 1.68 30.17
CA LYS A 318 -8.19 1.76 29.97
C LYS A 318 -8.69 0.57 29.16
N ILE A 319 -8.55 -0.64 29.70
CA ILE A 319 -8.76 -1.91 28.99
C ILE A 319 -10.15 -2.01 28.33
N ASN A 320 -11.22 -1.56 28.99
CA ASN A 320 -12.58 -1.59 28.44
C ASN A 320 -12.77 -0.66 27.24
N GLU A 321 -12.07 0.48 27.22
CA GLU A 321 -12.09 1.40 26.08
C GLU A 321 -11.26 0.86 24.92
N CYS A 322 -10.06 0.34 25.22
CA CYS A 322 -9.21 -0.33 24.24
C CYS A 322 -9.97 -1.48 23.56
N ARG A 323 -10.64 -2.34 24.32
CA ARG A 323 -11.39 -3.48 23.78
C ARG A 323 -12.47 -3.04 22.80
N ARG A 324 -13.35 -2.11 23.20
CA ARG A 324 -14.42 -1.60 22.33
C ARG A 324 -13.88 -1.03 21.01
N ARG A 325 -12.77 -0.28 21.08
CA ARG A 325 -12.13 0.29 19.89
C ARG A 325 -11.44 -0.77 19.03
N ALA A 326 -10.79 -1.76 19.64
CA ALA A 326 -10.14 -2.86 18.93
C ALA A 326 -11.14 -3.79 18.25
N GLU A 327 -12.28 -4.07 18.89
CA GLU A 327 -13.39 -4.83 18.31
C GLU A 327 -13.93 -4.15 17.05
N HIS A 328 -14.07 -2.83 17.04
CA HIS A 328 -14.47 -2.07 15.85
C HIS A 328 -13.44 -2.16 14.71
N VAL A 329 -12.14 -2.24 15.02
CA VAL A 329 -11.08 -2.40 14.00
C VAL A 329 -10.99 -3.84 13.49
N ALA A 330 -11.19 -4.83 14.36
CA ALA A 330 -11.17 -6.25 14.02
C ALA A 330 -12.44 -6.70 13.29
N HIS A 331 -13.58 -6.10 13.65
CA HIS A 331 -14.84 -6.20 12.92
C HIS A 331 -14.79 -5.21 11.77
N VAL A 332 -13.94 -5.50 10.78
CA VAL A 332 -14.20 -5.00 9.43
C VAL A 332 -15.61 -5.48 9.12
N PRO A 333 -16.57 -4.60 8.77
CA PRO A 333 -17.77 -5.05 8.10
C PRO A 333 -17.30 -5.72 6.83
N GLY A 334 -17.05 -7.03 6.93
CA GLY A 334 -16.99 -7.87 5.78
C GLY A 334 -18.30 -7.63 5.05
N ASP A 335 -18.19 -7.52 3.73
CA ASP A 335 -19.25 -7.89 2.82
C ASP A 335 -20.16 -8.92 3.52
N SER A 336 -21.42 -8.53 3.78
CA SER A 336 -22.33 -9.23 4.66
C SER A 336 -22.29 -10.75 4.45
N GLU A 337 -22.33 -11.46 5.59
CA GLU A 337 -22.45 -12.91 5.78
C GLU A 337 -21.18 -13.78 5.61
N GLY A 338 -20.86 -14.52 6.67
CA GLY A 338 -20.20 -15.82 6.57
C GLY A 338 -18.84 -15.96 7.26
N VAL A 339 -18.90 -16.21 8.57
CA VAL A 339 -18.02 -17.11 9.34
C VAL A 339 -16.54 -16.73 9.49
N THR A 340 -16.21 -16.34 10.72
CA THR A 340 -14.89 -16.46 11.35
C THR A 340 -14.22 -17.80 11.05
N LYS A 341 -13.16 -17.80 10.26
CA LYS A 341 -12.19 -18.90 10.25
C LYS A 341 -11.00 -18.51 11.11
N THR A 342 -10.83 -19.26 12.19
CA THR A 342 -9.68 -19.20 13.10
C THR A 342 -8.39 -19.58 12.38
N LEU A 343 -7.30 -19.05 12.93
CA LEU A 343 -5.91 -19.22 12.54
C LEU A 343 -5.46 -20.69 12.69
N SER A 344 -5.91 -21.60 11.82
CA SER A 344 -5.36 -22.97 11.76
C SER A 344 -5.51 -23.70 10.43
N ASP A 345 -6.26 -23.18 9.46
CA ASP A 345 -6.41 -23.86 8.16
C ASP A 345 -5.85 -23.00 7.03
N VAL A 346 -4.56 -23.18 6.74
CA VAL A 346 -3.98 -22.85 5.43
C VAL A 346 -3.96 -24.14 4.63
N PRO A 347 -4.91 -24.40 3.71
CA PRO A 347 -4.67 -25.36 2.66
C PRO A 347 -3.63 -24.75 1.74
N GLY A 348 -2.52 -25.46 1.53
CA GLY A 348 -1.54 -25.17 0.50
C GLY A 348 -2.20 -25.19 -0.87
N GLY A 349 -2.65 -24.03 -1.33
CA GLY A 349 -3.13 -23.82 -2.69
C GLY A 349 -1.93 -23.61 -3.60
N SER A 350 -1.54 -24.67 -4.31
CA SER A 350 -0.77 -24.59 -5.54
C SER A 350 -1.59 -23.79 -6.56
N GLU A 351 -1.29 -22.50 -6.72
CA GLU A 351 -1.74 -21.71 -7.87
C GLU A 351 -0.49 -21.29 -8.65
N ASP A 352 -0.40 -21.81 -9.86
CA ASP A 352 0.68 -21.64 -10.82
C ASP A 352 1.13 -20.18 -10.96
N VAL A 353 2.44 -19.98 -10.86
CA VAL A 353 3.08 -18.75 -11.32
C VAL A 353 2.80 -18.66 -12.82
N PRO A 354 2.13 -17.60 -13.33
CA PRO A 354 1.96 -17.44 -14.77
C PRO A 354 3.34 -17.38 -15.42
N ASN A 355 3.61 -18.31 -16.34
CA ASN A 355 4.86 -18.31 -17.09
C ASN A 355 4.85 -17.09 -18.04
N MET A 356 5.33 -15.96 -17.54
CA MET A 356 5.41 -14.67 -18.23
C MET A 356 6.82 -14.45 -18.81
N SER A 357 7.60 -15.53 -18.96
CA SER A 357 8.88 -15.49 -19.66
C SER A 357 8.66 -15.66 -21.17
N SER A 358 8.64 -14.55 -21.90
CA SER A 358 8.86 -14.56 -23.34
C SER A 358 10.26 -14.02 -23.64
N ALA A 359 11.22 -14.94 -23.62
CA ALA A 359 12.45 -14.80 -24.39
C ALA A 359 12.62 -16.12 -25.15
N LYS A 360 12.01 -16.20 -26.35
CA LYS A 360 12.55 -17.08 -27.38
C LYS A 360 13.66 -16.28 -28.05
N GLU A 361 14.90 -16.70 -27.81
CA GLU A 361 16.01 -16.40 -28.69
C GLU A 361 15.73 -17.15 -29.99
N ASP A 362 15.46 -16.41 -31.07
CA ASP A 362 15.42 -16.97 -32.41
C ASP A 362 16.87 -17.16 -32.89
N HIS A 363 17.21 -18.41 -33.22
CA HIS A 363 18.38 -18.78 -34.00
C HIS A 363 18.10 -18.65 -35.50
#